data_AF-A0A528ABH1-F1
#
_entry.id   AF-A0A528ABH1-F1
#
_cell.length_a   1.000
_cell.length_b   1.000
_cell.length_c   1.000
_cell.angle_alpha   90.00
_cell.angle_beta   90.00
_cell.angle_gamma   90.00
#
_symmetry.space_group_name_H-M   'P 1'
#
loop_
_entity.id
_entity.type
_entity.pdbx_description
1 polymer ?
#
loop_
_entity_poly.entity_id
_entity_poly.type
_entity_poly.pdbx_seq_one_letter_code
_entity_poly.pdbx_strand_id
1 'polypeptide(L)'
;MDENLAVGWFPSEAPLNPVEEGCGFVVHAAEGENGELWARVGKQCLSAFRRLKNVHVYYVVALREQGAIYYAAADQKAHGLAAFPMMRPIAIDPFNKDEKLFAGVHQSALGQIGFRVDTRVQAVQVGRIPEFSTLFGT
;
A
#
# COMPACT_ATOMS: atom_id res chain seq x y z
N MET A 1 -13.06 -10.65 -8.19
CA MET A 1 -12.27 -9.40 -8.27
C MET A 1 -12.46 -8.78 -6.92
N ASP A 2 -11.55 -9.20 -6.05
CA ASP A 2 -11.73 -9.08 -4.61
C ASP A 2 -10.89 -7.87 -4.15
N GLU A 3 -10.01 -7.37 -5.01
CA GLU A 3 -9.14 -6.22 -4.83
C GLU A 3 -9.89 -4.91 -5.11
N ASN A 4 -9.91 -4.05 -4.09
CA ASN A 4 -10.63 -2.79 -4.11
C ASN A 4 -9.74 -1.62 -4.52
N LEU A 5 -8.48 -1.62 -4.04
CA LEU A 5 -7.54 -0.52 -4.20
C LEU A 5 -6.13 -1.06 -4.44
N ALA A 6 -5.39 -0.44 -5.35
CA ALA A 6 -3.93 -0.50 -5.43
C ALA A 6 -3.36 0.92 -5.34
N VAL A 7 -2.35 1.12 -4.50
CA VAL A 7 -1.69 2.43 -4.32
C VAL A 7 -0.19 2.26 -4.16
N GLY A 8 0.57 3.07 -4.90
CA GLY A 8 2.03 3.01 -4.87
C GLY A 8 2.67 3.55 -6.14
N TRP A 9 3.70 2.85 -6.59
CA TRP A 9 4.56 3.20 -7.71
C TRP A 9 4.50 2.11 -8.78
N PHE A 10 4.17 2.50 -10.01
CA PHE A 10 3.88 1.58 -11.12
C PHE A 10 4.84 1.79 -12.29
N PRO A 11 5.10 0.76 -13.11
CA PRO A 11 6.02 0.85 -14.25
C PRO A 11 5.48 1.68 -15.43
N SER A 12 4.18 2.03 -15.44
CA SER A 12 3.56 2.89 -16.44
C SER A 12 2.52 3.81 -15.82
N GLU A 13 2.10 4.85 -16.54
CA GLU A 13 1.05 5.79 -16.12
C GLU A 13 -0.33 5.12 -16.00
N ALA A 14 -0.55 4.05 -16.77
CA ALA A 14 -1.78 3.27 -16.80
C ALA A 14 -1.40 1.78 -16.86
N PRO A 15 -1.00 1.16 -15.73
CA PRO A 15 -0.65 -0.25 -15.66
C PRO A 15 -1.85 -1.10 -16.09
N LEU A 16 -1.57 -2.21 -16.77
CA LEU A 16 -2.62 -3.14 -17.21
C LEU A 16 -3.26 -3.83 -15.99
N ASN A 17 -2.41 -4.20 -15.02
CA ASN A 17 -2.83 -4.81 -13.77
C ASN A 17 -2.12 -4.17 -12.55
N PRO A 18 -2.69 -3.09 -11.97
CA PRO A 18 -2.08 -2.38 -10.85
C PRO A 18 -1.98 -3.22 -9.56
N VAL A 19 -2.71 -4.34 -9.43
CA VAL A 19 -2.55 -5.24 -8.27
C VAL A 19 -1.38 -6.20 -8.43
N GLU A 20 -0.85 -6.32 -9.65
CA GLU A 20 0.24 -7.23 -10.01
C GLU A 20 1.55 -6.55 -10.42
N GLU A 21 1.56 -5.22 -10.51
CA GLU A 21 2.68 -4.45 -11.05
C GLU A 21 3.25 -3.46 -10.04
N GLY A 22 4.56 -3.19 -10.13
CA GLY A 22 5.23 -2.17 -9.34
C GLY A 22 5.38 -2.47 -7.84
N CYS A 23 5.54 -1.40 -7.06
CA CYS A 23 5.68 -1.40 -5.61
C CYS A 23 4.49 -0.68 -4.99
N GLY A 24 3.65 -1.41 -4.24
CA GLY A 24 2.45 -0.80 -3.68
C GLY A 24 1.75 -1.65 -2.64
N PHE A 25 0.75 -1.02 -2.04
CA PHE A 25 -0.27 -1.70 -1.26
C PHE A 25 -1.43 -2.12 -2.14
N VAL A 26 -2.03 -3.24 -1.78
CA VAL A 26 -3.30 -3.71 -2.34
C VAL A 26 -4.28 -3.93 -1.19
N VAL A 27 -5.48 -3.39 -1.30
CA VAL A 27 -6.59 -3.69 -0.39
C VAL A 27 -7.38 -4.83 -1.00
N HIS A 28 -7.30 -6.00 -0.39
CA HIS A 28 -7.97 -7.21 -0.81
C HIS A 28 -9.19 -7.47 0.08
N ALA A 29 -10.34 -7.77 -0.50
CA ALA A 29 -11.53 -8.15 0.22
C ALA A 29 -11.47 -9.64 0.55
N ALA A 30 -11.40 -9.97 1.83
CA ALA A 30 -11.42 -11.36 2.29
C ALA A 30 -12.83 -11.77 2.72
N GLU A 31 -13.27 -12.97 2.35
CA GLU A 31 -14.56 -13.51 2.79
C GLU A 31 -14.60 -13.64 4.32
N GLY A 32 -15.65 -13.10 4.95
CA GLY A 32 -15.87 -13.22 6.39
C GLY A 32 -15.00 -12.34 7.29
N GLU A 33 -14.05 -11.57 6.73
CA GLU A 33 -13.27 -10.56 7.45
C GLU A 33 -13.45 -9.18 6.78
N ASN A 34 -13.18 -8.08 7.49
CA ASN A 34 -13.31 -6.71 6.93
C ASN A 34 -12.18 -6.35 5.93
N GLY A 35 -11.72 -7.30 5.12
CA GLY A 35 -10.61 -7.12 4.17
C GLY A 35 -9.21 -7.21 4.78
N GLU A 36 -8.22 -7.31 3.90
CA GLU A 36 -6.80 -7.38 4.18
C GLU A 36 -6.02 -6.27 3.46
N LEU A 37 -4.95 -5.81 4.10
CA LEU A 37 -3.93 -4.99 3.47
C LEU A 37 -2.78 -5.89 3.05
N TRP A 38 -2.49 -5.91 1.76
CA TRP A 38 -1.35 -6.61 1.20
C TRP A 38 -0.27 -5.61 0.79
N ALA A 39 0.99 -5.98 0.98
CA ALA A 39 2.14 -5.28 0.43
C ALA A 39 2.79 -6.12 -0.67
N ARG A 40 3.12 -5.48 -1.80
CA ARG A 40 3.85 -6.11 -2.90
C ARG A 40 5.31 -6.30 -2.54
N VAL A 41 5.79 -7.53 -2.52
CA VAL A 41 7.21 -7.86 -2.29
C VAL A 41 7.67 -8.78 -3.42
N GLY A 42 8.51 -8.25 -4.31
CA GLY A 42 8.85 -8.92 -5.57
C GLY A 42 7.60 -9.25 -6.39
N LYS A 43 7.35 -10.55 -6.62
CA LYS A 43 6.19 -11.04 -7.38
C LYS A 43 5.01 -11.46 -6.51
N GLN A 44 5.10 -11.29 -5.19
CA GLN A 44 4.10 -11.77 -4.24
C GLN A 44 3.36 -10.61 -3.57
N CYS A 45 2.10 -10.85 -3.21
CA CYS A 45 1.34 -10.03 -2.28
C CYS A 45 1.42 -10.65 -0.89
N LEU A 46 2.09 -10.00 0.06
CA LEU A 46 2.19 -10.47 1.43
C LEU A 46 1.12 -9.78 2.27
N SER A 47 0.36 -10.56 3.04
CA SER A 47 -0.63 -10.02 3.98
C SER A 47 0.08 -9.26 5.10
N ALA A 48 -0.01 -7.93 5.07
CA ALA A 48 0.58 -7.04 6.06
C ALA A 48 -0.36 -6.86 7.26
N PHE A 49 -1.67 -6.87 7.01
CA PHE A 49 -2.69 -6.74 8.05
C PHE A 49 -4.03 -7.34 7.63
N ARG A 50 -4.73 -7.99 8.56
CA ARG A 50 -6.06 -8.57 8.36
C ARG A 50 -7.12 -7.85 9.18
N ARG A 51 -8.39 -7.95 8.76
CA ARG A 51 -9.54 -7.31 9.42
C ARG A 51 -9.40 -5.78 9.43
N LEU A 52 -9.17 -5.21 8.26
CA LEU A 52 -9.13 -3.76 8.09
C LEU A 52 -10.37 -3.11 8.71
N LYS A 53 -10.16 -2.18 9.64
CA LYS A 53 -11.27 -1.40 10.20
C LYS A 53 -11.59 -0.27 9.25
N ASN A 54 -12.85 0.13 9.19
CA ASN A 54 -13.28 1.35 8.50
C ASN A 54 -12.87 2.60 9.30
N VAL A 55 -11.56 2.84 9.38
CA VAL A 55 -10.92 3.98 10.05
C VAL A 55 -9.98 4.67 9.06
N HIS A 56 -9.54 5.88 9.38
CA HIS A 56 -8.62 6.59 8.51
C HIS A 56 -7.21 6.00 8.64
N VAL A 57 -6.68 5.51 7.52
CA VAL A 57 -5.35 4.88 7.45
C VAL A 57 -4.48 5.68 6.47
N TYR A 58 -3.27 6.00 6.92
CA TYR A 58 -2.21 6.55 6.10
C TYR A 58 -1.37 5.41 5.53
N TYR A 59 -1.21 5.40 4.21
CA TYR A 59 -0.34 4.47 3.49
C TYR A 59 0.85 5.24 2.92
N VAL A 60 2.07 4.78 3.21
CA VAL A 60 3.30 5.37 2.66
C VAL A 60 4.11 4.29 1.97
N VAL A 61 4.40 4.53 0.69
CA VAL A 61 5.29 3.70 -0.11
C VAL A 61 6.52 4.53 -0.45
N ALA A 62 7.61 4.30 0.28
CA ALA A 62 8.86 5.03 0.11
C ALA A 62 9.80 4.24 -0.82
N LEU A 63 10.12 4.81 -1.99
CA LEU A 63 11.11 4.22 -2.90
C LEU A 63 12.51 4.26 -2.30
N ARG A 64 13.30 3.25 -2.65
CA ARG A 64 14.73 3.16 -2.37
C ARG A 64 15.50 3.04 -3.69
N GLU A 65 16.82 3.02 -3.61
CA GLU A 65 17.68 2.71 -4.76
C GLU A 65 17.26 1.40 -5.46
N GLN A 66 16.85 0.41 -4.66
CA GLN A 66 16.21 -0.81 -5.14
C GLN A 66 14.99 -1.13 -4.28
N GLY A 67 13.81 -1.19 -4.90
CA GLY A 67 12.56 -1.52 -4.23
C GLY A 67 11.95 -0.39 -3.39
N ALA A 68 11.22 -0.78 -2.34
CA ALA A 68 10.46 0.15 -1.51
C ALA A 68 10.33 -0.31 -0.06
N ILE A 69 10.09 0.63 0.86
CA ILE A 69 9.62 0.34 2.22
C ILE A 69 8.18 0.83 2.35
N TYR A 70 7.39 -0.02 3.00
CA TYR A 70 5.97 0.15 3.20
C TYR A 70 5.71 0.53 4.65
N TYR A 71 5.03 1.65 4.88
CA TYR A 71 4.56 2.05 6.20
C TYR A 71 3.05 2.23 6.18
N ALA A 72 2.41 1.92 7.32
CA ALA A 72 1.01 2.24 7.54
C ALA A 72 0.76 2.65 8.99
N ALA A 73 -0.15 3.60 9.17
CA ALA A 73 -0.62 4.04 10.47
C ALA A 73 -2.10 4.44 10.41
N ALA A 74 -2.81 4.30 11.52
CA ALA A 74 -4.20 4.73 11.65
C ALA A 74 -4.32 5.93 12.60
N ASP A 75 -5.32 6.78 12.37
CA ASP A 75 -5.66 7.91 13.26
C ASP A 75 -6.18 7.46 14.63
N GLN A 76 -6.71 6.24 14.70
CA GLN A 76 -7.28 5.62 15.88
C GLN A 76 -6.60 4.29 16.19
N LYS A 77 -6.86 3.74 17.39
CA LYS A 77 -6.33 2.43 17.80
C LYS A 77 -6.93 1.30 16.95
N ALA A 78 -6.24 0.96 15.87
CA ALA A 78 -6.45 -0.24 15.09
C ALA A 78 -5.42 -1.29 15.51
N HIS A 79 -5.90 -2.49 15.88
CA HIS A 79 -5.00 -3.61 16.14
C HIS A 79 -4.11 -3.83 14.91
N GLY A 80 -2.82 -4.13 15.08
CA GLY A 80 -1.91 -4.39 13.94
C GLY A 80 -1.46 -3.16 13.12
N LEU A 81 -1.94 -1.95 13.41
CA LEU A 81 -1.41 -0.71 12.84
C LEU A 81 -0.81 0.18 13.94
N ALA A 82 0.22 0.95 13.59
CA ALA A 82 0.72 2.00 14.47
C ALA A 82 -0.29 3.16 14.54
N ALA A 83 -0.29 3.90 15.64
CA ALA A 83 -1.11 5.09 15.79
C ALA A 83 -0.36 6.30 15.24
N PHE A 84 -0.97 7.03 14.28
CA PHE A 84 -0.41 8.25 13.71
C PHE A 84 -0.15 9.30 14.82
N PRO A 85 0.98 10.05 14.81
CA PRO A 85 1.98 10.17 13.74
C PRO A 85 3.07 9.09 13.74
N MET A 86 3.06 8.15 14.69
CA MET A 86 4.05 7.07 14.70
C MET A 86 3.76 6.07 13.59
N MET A 87 4.77 5.77 12.78
CA MET A 87 4.70 4.79 11.71
C MET A 87 5.70 3.67 11.95
N ARG A 88 5.30 2.42 11.69
CA ARG A 88 6.21 1.27 11.68
C ARG A 88 6.33 0.74 10.25
N PRO A 89 7.53 0.29 9.81
CA PRO A 89 7.64 -0.50 8.60
C PRO A 89 6.76 -1.75 8.72
N ILE A 90 5.95 -2.02 7.70
CA ILE A 90 5.08 -3.20 7.64
C ILE A 90 5.55 -4.22 6.59
N ALA A 91 6.31 -3.78 5.59
CA ALA A 91 7.01 -4.65 4.66
C ALA A 91 8.20 -3.90 4.03
N ILE A 92 9.13 -4.67 3.47
CA ILE A 92 10.25 -4.17 2.66
C ILE A 92 10.26 -4.99 1.39
N ASP A 93 10.17 -4.32 0.24
CA ASP A 93 10.45 -4.92 -1.07
C ASP A 93 11.88 -4.58 -1.47
N PRO A 94 12.81 -5.55 -1.52
CA PRO A 94 14.16 -5.33 -2.00
C PRO A 94 14.33 -5.64 -3.50
N PHE A 95 13.28 -5.99 -4.25
CA PHE A 95 13.44 -6.64 -5.55
C PHE A 95 13.15 -5.75 -6.77
N ASN A 96 12.32 -4.72 -6.67
CA ASN A 96 12.00 -3.87 -7.82
C ASN A 96 13.24 -3.10 -8.31
N LYS A 97 13.44 -3.09 -9.63
CA LYS A 97 14.57 -2.47 -10.34
C LYS A 97 14.11 -1.56 -11.48
N ASP A 98 12.84 -1.18 -11.49
CA ASP A 98 12.30 -0.34 -12.57
C ASP A 98 12.93 1.05 -12.48
N GLU A 99 13.54 1.50 -13.58
CA GLU A 99 14.25 2.80 -13.62
C GLU A 99 13.30 4.00 -13.55
N LYS A 100 12.08 3.82 -14.06
CA LYS A 100 11.04 4.85 -14.10
C LYS A 100 9.76 4.29 -13.51
N LEU A 101 9.25 4.99 -12.53
CA LEU A 101 8.01 4.65 -11.83
C LEU A 101 7.08 5.85 -11.80
N PHE A 102 5.79 5.57 -11.78
CA PHE A 102 4.70 6.54 -11.76
C PHE A 102 3.89 6.34 -10.47
N ALA A 103 3.71 7.42 -9.71
CA ALA A 103 2.83 7.37 -8.54
C ALA A 103 1.37 7.21 -9.01
N GLY A 104 0.66 6.25 -8.43
CA GLY A 104 -0.71 5.93 -8.85
C GLY A 104 -1.62 5.53 -7.70
N VAL A 105 -2.90 5.75 -7.92
CA VAL A 105 -4.00 5.25 -7.10
C VAL A 105 -5.01 4.64 -8.06
N HIS A 106 -5.23 3.34 -7.95
CA HIS A 106 -6.13 2.59 -8.82
C HIS A 106 -7.20 1.96 -7.94
N GLN A 107 -8.46 2.34 -8.17
CA GLN A 107 -9.59 1.84 -7.41
C GLN A 107 -10.58 1.16 -8.35
N SER A 108 -11.04 -0.03 -7.97
CA SER A 108 -12.06 -0.77 -8.71
C SER A 108 -13.40 -0.03 -8.62
N ALA A 109 -14.08 0.15 -9.75
CA ALA A 109 -15.37 0.85 -9.82
C ALA A 109 -16.55 0.07 -9.19
N LEU A 110 -16.40 -1.25 -9.03
CA LEU A 110 -17.41 -2.15 -8.47
C LEU A 110 -16.75 -3.00 -7.37
N GLY A 111 -17.18 -2.82 -6.13
CA GLY A 111 -16.99 -3.84 -5.10
C GLY A 111 -17.89 -5.03 -5.40
N GLN A 112 -17.39 -6.26 -5.24
CA GLN A 112 -18.22 -7.44 -5.40
C GLN A 112 -19.40 -7.44 -4.40
N ILE A 113 -20.55 -7.93 -4.85
CA ILE A 113 -21.73 -8.14 -4.00
C ILE A 113 -21.34 -9.09 -2.87
N GLY A 114 -21.45 -8.63 -1.61
CA GLY A 114 -21.10 -9.42 -0.42
C GLY A 114 -19.81 -8.98 0.30
N PHE A 115 -19.00 -8.13 -0.33
CA PHE A 115 -17.76 -7.62 0.23
C PHE A 115 -17.87 -6.13 0.55
N ARG A 116 -17.62 -5.73 1.80
CA ARG A 116 -17.81 -4.35 2.29
C ARG A 116 -16.50 -3.70 2.74
N VAL A 117 -15.59 -3.50 1.79
CA VAL A 117 -14.49 -2.56 2.00
C VAL A 117 -14.77 -1.33 1.12
N ASP A 118 -15.39 -0.30 1.70
CA ASP A 118 -15.51 1.01 1.03
C ASP A 118 -14.24 1.79 1.30
N THR A 119 -13.43 2.03 0.25
CA THR A 119 -12.20 2.81 0.36
C THR A 119 -12.43 4.19 -0.22
N ARG A 120 -12.10 5.23 0.53
CA ARG A 120 -12.15 6.62 0.05
C ARG A 120 -10.79 7.26 0.21
N VAL A 121 -10.24 7.75 -0.90
CA VAL A 121 -8.98 8.48 -0.88
C VAL A 121 -9.28 9.95 -0.60
N GLN A 122 -8.85 10.42 0.58
CA GLN A 122 -9.09 11.80 1.02
C GLN A 122 -8.00 12.76 0.53
N ALA A 123 -6.76 12.28 0.45
CA ALA A 123 -5.61 13.06 0.00
C ALA A 123 -4.55 12.14 -0.59
N VAL A 124 -3.77 12.69 -1.52
CA VAL A 124 -2.58 12.05 -2.08
C VAL A 124 -1.46 13.08 -2.04
N GLN A 125 -0.29 12.67 -1.57
CA GLN A 125 0.91 13.48 -1.62
C GLN A 125 2.05 12.64 -2.18
N VAL A 126 2.79 13.24 -3.11
CA VAL A 126 4.01 12.68 -3.68
C VAL A 126 5.10 13.71 -3.46
N GLY A 127 6.23 13.29 -2.91
CA GLY A 127 7.32 14.19 -2.60
C GLY A 127 8.60 13.42 -2.31
N ARG A 128 9.71 14.17 -2.31
CA ARG A 128 10.99 13.68 -1.80
C ARG A 128 11.00 13.85 -0.29
N ILE A 129 11.44 12.83 0.42
CA ILE A 129 11.65 12.86 1.87
C ILE A 129 13.19 12.81 2.07
N PRO A 130 13.86 13.96 2.22
CA PRO A 130 15.31 14.01 2.33
C PRO A 130 15.85 13.14 3.47
N GLU A 131 15.09 12.99 4.56
CA GLU A 131 15.44 12.17 5.71
C GLU A 131 15.54 10.67 5.37
N PHE A 132 14.88 10.22 4.29
CA PHE A 132 14.96 8.85 3.80
C PHE A 132 16.03 8.65 2.72
N SER A 133 16.73 9.72 2.34
CA SER A 133 17.84 9.67 1.37
C SER A 133 19.18 9.24 1.98
N THR A 134 19.28 9.26 3.32
CA THR A 134 20.45 8.76 4.05
C THR A 134 20.36 7.27 4.30
N LEU A 135 21.46 6.55 4.10
CA LEU A 135 21.58 5.14 4.47
C LEU A 135 21.26 4.95 5.97
N PHE A 136 20.24 4.17 6.28
CA PHE A 136 19.99 3.72 7.64
C PHE A 136 21.08 2.72 8.06
N GLY A 137 21.80 3.03 9.14
CA GLY A 137 22.70 2.08 9.82
C GLY A 137 24.14 2.04 9.31
N THR A 138 24.84 3.18 9.30
CA THR A 138 26.31 3.21 9.34
C THR A 138 26.83 2.86 10.73
#